data_AF-A0A931UDW6-F1
#
_entry.id   AF-A0A931UDW6-F1
#
_cell.length_a   1.000
_cell.length_b   1.000
_cell.length_c   1.000
_cell.angle_alpha   90.00
_cell.angle_beta   90.00
_cell.angle_gamma   90.00
#
_symmetry.space_group_name_H-M   'P 1'
#
loop_
_entity.id
_entity.type
_entity.pdbx_description
1 polymer ?
#
loop_
_entity_poly.entity_id
_entity_poly.type
_entity_poly.pdbx_seq_one_letter_code
_entity_poly.pdbx_strand_id
1 'polypeptide(L)'
;RTPELVIGDLRGQVGSNRLGERRVSELMERYGKETVLDSTEQLAAHTESIVRKAIASWPDGNAEAEGFIDHDGIDIDSPIRIHVAVEKRAEEIHFDFSRSGDQTRGPANIRPPLVRACCTYAVICLVDPYLPINQGLGRMVKTTFREGSVLHPCFPAAVNTYMPTAHVVVEAIFQALGRFVPEKRIAGGSGSAAMVLGGQGAGGKRGYVHYEIFTGGTGARWGRDGVSATAFHLSNCKTAPVEIIESEFPTRVERFELLPDSGGAGCWRGGLGFVREYRLLQDEVRFSLRTDKHRIEPWGGEGGKEGARGSCIVNPGAREEKRLPSRFGDYALKKGELLRLERPGGGGMGDPLERPAELVLEDARQGYISLERAKLAYGVALEIKNGEPVLDRAGTLRLRQKN
;
A
#
# COMPACT_ATOMS: atom_id res chain seq x y z
N ARG A 1 22.05 -8.30 13.04
CA ARG A 1 22.34 -8.97 11.75
C ARG A 1 22.21 -10.47 11.97
N THR A 2 21.81 -11.23 10.95
CA THR A 2 21.48 -12.67 11.01
C THR A 2 22.06 -13.40 9.80
N PRO A 3 23.39 -13.64 9.76
CA PRO A 3 24.07 -14.16 8.57
C PRO A 3 23.57 -15.55 8.13
N GLU A 4 23.20 -16.40 9.08
CA GLU A 4 22.61 -17.71 8.82
C GLU A 4 21.31 -17.64 7.99
N LEU A 5 20.43 -16.66 8.26
CA LEU A 5 19.19 -16.46 7.48
C LEU A 5 19.52 -16.02 6.05
N VAL A 6 20.48 -15.10 5.90
CA VAL A 6 20.93 -14.63 4.57
C VAL A 6 21.50 -15.78 3.74
N ILE A 7 22.28 -16.67 4.34
CA ILE A 7 22.77 -17.88 3.66
C ILE A 7 21.62 -18.81 3.27
N GLY A 8 20.60 -18.93 4.12
CA GLY A 8 19.36 -19.65 3.81
C GLY A 8 18.68 -19.10 2.55
N ASP A 9 18.48 -17.79 2.49
CA ASP A 9 17.85 -17.11 1.34
C ASP A 9 18.66 -17.32 0.06
N LEU A 10 19.98 -17.16 0.12
CA LEU A 10 20.87 -17.38 -1.03
C LEU A 10 20.80 -18.83 -1.54
N ARG A 11 20.78 -19.81 -0.62
CA ARG A 11 20.61 -21.23 -0.99
C ARG A 11 19.26 -21.50 -1.65
N GLY A 12 18.19 -20.89 -1.13
CA GLY A 12 16.85 -20.98 -1.72
C GLY A 12 16.79 -20.41 -3.13
N GLN A 13 17.40 -19.24 -3.37
CA GLN A 13 17.50 -18.64 -4.70
C GLN A 13 18.28 -19.53 -5.68
N VAL A 14 19.44 -20.05 -5.26
CA VAL A 14 20.24 -20.98 -6.09
C VAL A 14 19.46 -22.25 -6.42
N GLY A 15 18.78 -22.85 -5.44
CA GLY A 15 17.97 -24.05 -5.65
C GLY A 15 16.85 -23.82 -6.67
N SER A 16 16.15 -22.69 -6.56
CA SER A 16 15.08 -22.30 -7.49
C SER A 16 15.59 -22.09 -8.91
N ASN A 17 16.72 -21.39 -9.07
CA ASN A 17 17.32 -21.13 -10.37
C ASN A 17 17.79 -22.42 -11.06
N ARG A 18 18.39 -23.36 -10.32
CA ARG A 18 18.80 -24.66 -10.87
C ARG A 18 17.61 -25.50 -11.34
N LEU A 19 16.50 -25.46 -10.60
CA LEU A 19 15.26 -26.11 -11.06
C LEU A 19 14.76 -25.47 -12.36
N GLY A 20 14.74 -24.13 -12.43
CA GLY A 20 14.36 -23.39 -13.63
C GLY A 20 15.24 -23.74 -14.84
N GLU A 21 16.55 -23.72 -14.67
CA GLU A 21 17.53 -24.12 -15.69
C GLU A 21 17.22 -25.52 -16.25
N ARG A 22 17.05 -26.51 -15.36
CA ARG A 22 16.72 -27.88 -15.78
C ARG A 22 15.41 -27.94 -16.57
N ARG A 23 14.34 -27.28 -16.10
CA ARG A 23 13.03 -27.31 -16.78
C ARG A 23 13.07 -26.64 -18.14
N VAL A 24 13.82 -25.54 -18.29
CA VAL A 24 14.00 -24.88 -19.59
C VAL A 24 14.79 -25.78 -20.54
N SER A 25 15.85 -26.46 -20.07
CA SER A 25 16.60 -27.43 -20.87
C SER A 25 15.73 -28.59 -21.33
N GLU A 26 14.92 -29.19 -20.45
CA GLU A 26 13.96 -30.26 -20.79
C GLU A 26 12.97 -29.82 -21.89
N LEU A 27 12.50 -28.57 -21.86
CA LEU A 27 11.65 -28.02 -22.92
C LEU A 27 12.41 -27.90 -24.25
N MET A 28 13.65 -27.40 -24.22
CA MET A 28 14.48 -27.24 -25.41
C MET A 28 14.89 -28.60 -26.02
N GLU A 29 15.14 -29.62 -25.22
CA GLU A 29 15.42 -30.98 -25.69
C GLU A 29 14.19 -31.60 -26.36
N ARG A 30 13.00 -31.40 -25.78
CA ARG A 30 11.76 -31.99 -26.29
C ARG A 30 11.22 -31.30 -27.55
N TYR A 31 11.28 -29.97 -27.59
CA TYR A 31 10.63 -29.17 -28.63
C TYR A 31 11.61 -28.46 -29.58
N GLY A 32 12.91 -28.48 -29.28
CA GLY A 32 13.92 -27.73 -30.01
C GLY A 32 14.11 -26.31 -29.46
N LYS A 33 15.38 -25.87 -29.38
CA LYS A 33 15.75 -24.54 -28.90
C LYS A 33 15.04 -23.41 -29.66
N GLU A 34 15.04 -23.48 -30.98
CA GLU A 34 14.46 -22.44 -31.85
C GLU A 34 12.98 -22.28 -31.59
N THR A 35 12.24 -23.39 -31.51
CA THR A 35 10.80 -23.40 -31.22
C THR A 35 10.48 -22.80 -29.85
N VAL A 36 11.27 -23.09 -28.81
CA VAL A 36 11.06 -22.52 -27.46
C VAL A 36 11.30 -21.01 -27.43
N LEU A 37 12.38 -20.55 -28.09
CA LEU A 37 12.70 -19.12 -28.15
C LEU A 37 11.66 -18.35 -28.97
N ASP A 38 11.26 -18.89 -30.12
CA ASP A 38 10.21 -18.30 -30.96
C ASP A 38 8.86 -18.24 -30.23
N SER A 39 8.46 -19.33 -29.57
CA SER A 39 7.24 -19.35 -28.74
C SER A 39 7.28 -18.29 -27.63
N THR A 40 8.44 -18.06 -27.02
CA THR A 40 8.61 -17.03 -25.99
C THR A 40 8.40 -15.63 -26.56
N GLU A 41 8.93 -15.32 -27.74
CA GLU A 41 8.72 -14.03 -28.38
C GLU A 41 7.28 -13.86 -28.87
N GLN A 42 6.66 -14.91 -29.41
CA GLN A 42 5.24 -14.87 -29.78
C GLN A 42 4.32 -14.59 -28.58
N LEU A 43 4.60 -15.19 -27.42
CA LEU A 43 3.86 -14.91 -26.18
C LEU A 43 4.05 -13.46 -25.72
N ALA A 44 5.26 -12.92 -25.85
CA ALA A 44 5.54 -11.52 -25.53
C ALA A 44 4.81 -10.56 -26.48
N ALA A 45 4.86 -10.81 -27.79
CA ALA A 45 4.15 -10.04 -28.80
C ALA A 45 2.62 -10.11 -28.64
N HIS A 46 2.09 -11.27 -28.25
CA HIS A 46 0.66 -11.44 -27.96
C HIS A 46 0.23 -10.59 -26.77
N THR A 47 1.01 -10.60 -25.69
CA THR A 47 0.77 -9.80 -24.48
C THR A 47 0.81 -8.30 -24.80
N GLU A 48 1.83 -7.87 -25.56
CA GLU A 48 1.94 -6.52 -26.10
C GLU A 48 0.68 -6.11 -26.89
N SER A 49 0.22 -6.96 -27.80
CA SER A 49 -0.97 -6.68 -28.61
C SER A 49 -2.24 -6.50 -27.78
N ILE A 50 -2.44 -7.33 -26.74
CA ILE A 50 -3.59 -7.19 -25.83
C ILE A 50 -3.57 -5.83 -25.12
N VAL A 51 -2.41 -5.44 -24.58
CA VAL A 51 -2.27 -4.17 -23.86
C VAL A 51 -2.45 -2.98 -24.78
N ARG A 52 -1.82 -2.98 -25.96
CA ARG A 52 -1.97 -1.90 -26.96
C ARG A 52 -3.42 -1.71 -27.40
N LYS A 53 -4.14 -2.80 -27.67
CA LYS A 53 -5.57 -2.75 -28.01
C LYS A 53 -6.42 -2.17 -26.88
N ALA A 54 -6.10 -2.53 -25.63
CA ALA A 54 -6.80 -1.97 -24.48
C ALA A 54 -6.50 -0.48 -24.29
N ILE A 55 -5.25 -0.05 -24.45
CA ILE A 55 -4.89 1.38 -24.42
C ILE A 55 -5.60 2.13 -25.56
N ALA A 56 -5.65 1.55 -26.76
CA ALA A 56 -6.30 2.15 -27.93
C ALA A 56 -7.79 2.45 -27.71
N SER A 57 -8.48 1.69 -26.85
CA SER A 57 -9.90 1.90 -26.55
C SER A 57 -10.16 3.05 -25.56
N TRP A 58 -9.14 3.50 -24.84
CA TRP A 58 -9.25 4.66 -23.95
C TRP A 58 -9.35 5.95 -24.78
N PRO A 59 -9.91 7.05 -24.24
CA PRO A 59 -9.91 8.33 -24.94
C PRO A 59 -8.50 8.92 -25.02
N ASP A 60 -8.20 9.61 -26.12
CA ASP A 60 -7.00 10.45 -26.22
C ASP A 60 -7.10 11.67 -25.31
N GLY A 61 -6.00 12.02 -24.66
CA GLY A 61 -5.97 13.19 -23.80
C GLY A 61 -4.73 13.26 -22.91
N ASN A 62 -4.75 14.24 -22.01
CA ASN A 62 -3.71 14.44 -21.01
C ASN A 62 -4.37 14.46 -19.62
N ALA A 63 -3.71 13.84 -18.65
CA ALA A 63 -4.13 13.88 -17.26
C ALA A 63 -2.91 14.06 -16.36
N GLU A 64 -3.10 14.74 -15.23
CA GLU A 64 -2.04 14.91 -14.24
C GLU A 64 -2.55 14.54 -12.85
N ALA A 65 -1.63 14.07 -12.02
CA ALA A 65 -1.89 13.84 -10.61
C ALA A 65 -0.62 14.05 -9.80
N GLU A 66 -0.81 14.25 -8.51
CA GLU A 66 0.29 14.34 -7.55
C GLU A 66 -0.07 13.62 -6.26
N GLY A 67 0.97 13.10 -5.62
CA GLY A 67 0.90 12.50 -4.30
C GLY A 67 2.07 12.96 -3.46
N PHE A 68 1.96 12.79 -2.15
CA PHE A 68 2.96 13.25 -1.21
C PHE A 68 3.33 12.12 -0.24
N ILE A 69 4.61 12.05 0.07
CA ILE A 69 5.18 11.21 1.14
C ILE A 69 5.43 12.14 2.33
N ASP A 70 5.16 11.69 3.56
CA ASP A 70 5.24 12.52 4.77
C ASP A 70 6.59 13.23 4.95
N HIS A 71 7.69 12.49 4.77
CA HIS A 71 9.08 12.95 4.89
C HIS A 71 10.07 11.86 4.43
N ASP A 72 11.38 12.12 4.46
CA ASP A 72 12.43 11.14 4.11
C ASP A 72 13.06 10.39 5.31
N GLY A 73 12.77 10.85 6.55
CA GLY A 73 13.29 10.28 7.80
C GLY A 73 14.52 11.01 8.34
N ILE A 74 15.00 12.04 7.62
CA ILE A 74 16.03 12.99 8.05
C ILE A 74 15.39 14.37 8.18
N ASP A 75 14.76 14.86 7.10
CA ASP A 75 14.06 16.14 7.04
C ASP A 75 12.57 15.90 7.35
N ILE A 76 12.27 15.65 8.63
CA ILE A 76 10.97 15.14 9.12
C ILE A 76 9.76 16.06 8.85
N ASP A 77 10.00 17.35 8.64
CA ASP A 77 8.95 18.36 8.46
C ASP A 77 8.58 18.60 6.99
N SER A 78 9.38 18.10 6.05
CA SER A 78 9.25 18.38 4.62
C SER A 78 8.61 17.23 3.84
N PRO A 79 7.35 17.35 3.39
CA PRO A 79 6.75 16.34 2.53
C PRO A 79 7.42 16.31 1.15
N ILE A 80 7.46 15.12 0.55
CA ILE A 80 8.11 14.89 -0.74
C ILE A 80 7.04 14.70 -1.80
N ARG A 81 7.06 15.58 -2.79
CA ARG A 81 6.10 15.57 -3.89
C ARG A 81 6.47 14.56 -4.97
N ILE A 82 5.51 13.73 -5.35
CA ILE A 82 5.53 12.88 -6.53
C ILE A 82 4.51 13.43 -7.52
N HIS A 83 4.93 13.71 -8.75
CA HIS A 83 4.05 14.21 -9.80
C HIS A 83 4.16 13.32 -11.03
N VAL A 84 3.02 13.08 -11.69
CA VAL A 84 2.96 12.41 -12.98
C VAL A 84 2.03 13.16 -13.92
N ALA A 85 2.51 13.43 -15.13
CA ALA A 85 1.68 13.76 -16.27
C ALA A 85 1.57 12.54 -17.19
N VAL A 86 0.36 12.20 -17.60
CA VAL A 86 0.07 11.07 -18.48
C VAL A 86 -0.48 11.61 -19.78
N GLU A 87 0.21 11.31 -20.88
CA GLU A 87 -0.27 11.52 -22.24
C GLU A 87 -0.67 10.18 -22.85
N LYS A 88 -1.92 10.09 -23.30
CA LYS A 88 -2.46 8.93 -24.02
C LYS A 88 -2.80 9.37 -25.45
N ARG A 89 -2.20 8.72 -26.45
CA ARG A 89 -2.47 8.93 -27.88
C ARG A 89 -2.56 7.59 -28.61
N ALA A 90 -3.67 7.34 -29.29
CA ALA A 90 -3.92 6.06 -29.96
C ALA A 90 -3.60 4.86 -29.02
N GLU A 91 -2.66 4.00 -29.40
CA GLU A 91 -2.21 2.83 -28.61
C GLU A 91 -0.98 3.09 -27.74
N GLU A 92 -0.53 4.34 -27.63
CA GLU A 92 0.65 4.72 -26.85
C GLU A 92 0.26 5.46 -25.57
N ILE A 93 1.04 5.21 -24.51
CA ILE A 93 0.93 5.91 -23.24
C ILE A 93 2.31 6.33 -22.72
N HIS A 94 2.41 7.59 -22.32
CA HIS A 94 3.63 8.21 -21.81
C HIS A 94 3.40 8.79 -20.43
N PHE A 95 4.26 8.43 -19.49
CA PHE A 95 4.27 8.95 -18.13
C PHE A 95 5.48 9.88 -17.93
N ASP A 96 5.25 11.16 -17.74
CA ASP A 96 6.28 12.14 -17.42
C ASP A 96 6.31 12.45 -15.92
N PHE A 97 7.43 12.11 -15.28
CA PHE A 97 7.69 12.35 -13.86
C PHE A 97 8.69 13.50 -13.62
N SER A 98 9.07 14.24 -14.66
CA SER A 98 10.11 15.28 -14.60
C SER A 98 9.85 16.38 -13.56
N ARG A 99 8.58 16.63 -13.23
CA ARG A 99 8.13 17.61 -12.23
C ARG A 99 8.05 17.07 -10.79
N SER A 100 8.51 15.84 -10.54
CA SER A 100 8.65 15.30 -9.18
C SER A 100 9.73 16.05 -8.38
N GLY A 101 9.60 15.99 -7.05
CA GLY A 101 10.49 16.67 -6.10
C GLY A 101 11.96 16.26 -6.24
N ASP A 102 12.84 17.07 -5.65
CA ASP A 102 14.28 16.82 -5.65
C ASP A 102 14.64 15.53 -4.91
N GLN A 103 15.81 14.98 -5.22
CA GLN A 103 16.35 13.87 -4.45
C GLN A 103 16.44 14.25 -2.97
N THR A 104 16.13 13.28 -2.13
CA THR A 104 16.10 13.41 -0.68
C THR A 104 17.39 12.92 -0.05
N ARG A 105 17.73 13.44 1.12
CA ARG A 105 18.90 13.00 1.90
C ARG A 105 18.65 11.62 2.48
N GLY A 106 17.43 11.41 2.97
CA GLY A 106 16.95 10.16 3.52
C GLY A 106 16.55 9.15 2.45
N PRO A 107 16.21 7.91 2.86
CA PRO A 107 15.99 6.79 1.96
C PRO A 107 14.62 6.76 1.25
N ALA A 108 14.08 7.90 0.81
CA ALA A 108 12.83 7.97 0.05
C ALA A 108 13.01 7.87 -1.47
N ASN A 109 14.25 7.89 -1.97
CA ASN A 109 14.53 7.92 -3.40
C ASN A 109 14.29 6.57 -4.10
N ILE A 110 13.85 6.63 -5.36
CA ILE A 110 13.61 5.49 -6.25
C ILE A 110 14.34 5.69 -7.56
N ARG A 111 14.90 4.61 -8.14
CA ARG A 111 15.49 4.63 -9.48
C ARG A 111 14.45 4.35 -10.58
N PRO A 112 14.62 4.90 -11.80
CA PRO A 112 13.67 4.77 -12.91
C PRO A 112 13.15 3.35 -13.23
N PRO A 113 13.94 2.26 -13.12
CA PRO A 113 13.43 0.91 -13.39
C PRO A 113 12.23 0.52 -12.50
N LEU A 114 12.23 0.91 -11.22
CA LEU A 114 11.10 0.62 -10.33
C LEU A 114 9.89 1.49 -10.66
N VAL A 115 10.09 2.75 -11.05
CA VAL A 115 8.98 3.61 -11.48
C VAL A 115 8.34 3.09 -12.77
N ARG A 116 9.14 2.60 -13.72
CA ARG A 116 8.63 1.89 -14.91
C ARG A 116 7.81 0.67 -14.52
N ALA A 117 8.28 -0.13 -13.56
CA ALA A 117 7.50 -1.26 -13.05
C ALA A 117 6.17 -0.82 -12.40
N CYS A 118 6.13 0.33 -11.71
CA CYS A 118 4.88 0.90 -11.18
C CYS A 118 3.91 1.30 -12.29
N CYS A 119 4.41 1.90 -13.39
CA CYS A 119 3.60 2.23 -14.56
C CYS A 119 3.02 0.97 -15.21
N THR A 120 3.87 -0.03 -15.45
CA THR A 120 3.47 -1.32 -16.01
C THR A 120 2.44 -2.02 -15.12
N TYR A 121 2.65 -2.03 -13.79
CA TYR A 121 1.71 -2.56 -12.82
C TYR A 121 0.33 -1.90 -12.94
N ALA A 122 0.27 -0.57 -12.98
CA ALA A 122 -0.99 0.15 -13.09
C ALA A 122 -1.72 -0.18 -14.40
N VAL A 123 -1.00 -0.28 -15.53
CA VAL A 123 -1.57 -0.68 -16.82
C VAL A 123 -2.13 -2.10 -16.73
N ILE A 124 -1.39 -3.07 -16.19
CA ILE A 124 -1.88 -4.45 -16.01
C ILE A 124 -3.21 -4.47 -15.24
N CYS A 125 -3.28 -3.75 -14.12
CA CYS A 125 -4.49 -3.67 -13.29
C CYS A 125 -5.70 -3.10 -14.03
N LEU A 126 -5.48 -2.21 -15.00
CA LEU A 126 -6.55 -1.56 -15.76
C LEU A 126 -6.89 -2.28 -17.06
N VAL A 127 -6.08 -3.23 -17.52
CA VAL A 127 -6.32 -3.97 -18.76
C VAL A 127 -7.03 -5.28 -18.49
N ASP A 128 -6.32 -6.26 -17.91
CA ASP A 128 -6.83 -7.63 -17.72
C ASP A 128 -6.10 -8.29 -16.53
N PRO A 129 -6.82 -8.75 -15.49
CA PRO A 129 -6.22 -9.44 -14.35
C PRO A 129 -5.57 -10.80 -14.70
N TYR A 130 -5.87 -11.39 -15.87
CA TYR A 130 -5.32 -12.66 -16.34
C TYR A 130 -4.21 -12.50 -17.39
N LEU A 131 -3.75 -11.27 -17.62
CA LEU A 131 -2.71 -10.98 -18.59
C LEU A 131 -1.41 -11.75 -18.25
N PRO A 132 -0.81 -12.47 -19.22
CA PRO A 132 0.48 -13.12 -19.00
C PRO A 132 1.57 -12.09 -18.66
N ILE A 133 2.32 -12.35 -17.59
CA ILE A 133 3.41 -11.45 -17.17
C ILE A 133 4.71 -11.86 -17.84
N ASN A 134 5.20 -11.04 -18.78
CA ASN A 134 6.44 -11.28 -19.53
C ASN A 134 7.07 -9.98 -20.05
N GLN A 135 8.17 -10.10 -20.80
CA GLN A 135 8.96 -8.99 -21.32
C GLN A 135 8.23 -8.06 -22.30
N GLY A 136 7.14 -8.49 -22.94
CA GLY A 136 6.33 -7.65 -23.81
C GLY A 136 5.76 -6.43 -23.08
N LEU A 137 5.43 -6.59 -21.79
CA LEU A 137 4.92 -5.51 -20.93
C LEU A 137 5.92 -4.36 -20.74
N GLY A 138 7.23 -4.65 -20.79
CA GLY A 138 8.28 -3.65 -20.67
C GLY A 138 8.36 -2.70 -21.86
N ARG A 139 7.76 -3.05 -23.00
CA ARG A 139 7.75 -2.24 -24.23
C ARG A 139 6.56 -1.26 -24.28
N MET A 140 5.63 -1.34 -23.32
CA MET A 140 4.30 -0.69 -23.42
C MET A 140 4.25 0.72 -22.85
N VAL A 141 5.16 1.03 -21.93
CA VAL A 141 5.14 2.28 -21.18
C VAL A 141 6.35 3.13 -21.54
N LYS A 142 6.10 4.35 -22.02
CA LYS A 142 7.15 5.37 -22.17
C LYS A 142 7.24 6.16 -20.88
N THR A 143 8.44 6.52 -20.45
CA THR A 143 8.64 7.27 -19.20
C THR A 143 9.72 8.33 -19.32
N THR A 144 9.46 9.53 -18.79
CA THR A 144 10.44 10.63 -18.70
C THR A 144 10.74 10.97 -17.24
N PHE A 145 12.00 11.28 -16.94
CA PHE A 145 12.45 11.65 -15.59
C PHE A 145 13.45 12.81 -15.65
N ARG A 146 13.45 13.65 -14.60
CA ARG A 146 14.49 14.66 -14.36
C ARG A 146 15.60 14.05 -13.50
N GLU A 147 16.84 14.08 -13.98
CA GLU A 147 18.01 13.67 -13.18
C GLU A 147 18.13 14.53 -11.91
N GLY A 148 18.47 13.91 -10.77
CA GLY A 148 18.51 14.58 -9.47
C GLY A 148 17.14 14.75 -8.80
N SER A 149 16.07 14.19 -9.37
CA SER A 149 14.77 14.08 -8.70
C SER A 149 14.70 12.86 -7.78
N VAL A 150 13.71 12.79 -6.89
CA VAL A 150 13.42 11.64 -6.03
C VAL A 150 13.16 10.35 -6.82
N LEU A 151 12.77 10.45 -8.09
CA LEU A 151 12.49 9.33 -8.99
C LEU A 151 13.62 9.04 -10.00
N HIS A 152 14.66 9.87 -10.02
CA HIS A 152 15.89 9.63 -10.76
C HIS A 152 17.10 10.23 -10.02
N PRO A 153 17.41 9.73 -8.80
CA PRO A 153 18.41 10.29 -7.92
C PRO A 153 19.82 9.99 -8.43
N CYS A 154 20.78 10.85 -8.12
CA CYS A 154 22.19 10.61 -8.44
C CYS A 154 22.89 9.90 -7.28
N PHE A 155 23.83 9.02 -7.59
CA PHE A 155 24.70 8.44 -6.56
C PHE A 155 25.41 9.57 -5.78
N PRO A 156 25.52 9.51 -4.44
CA PRO A 156 25.27 8.39 -3.52
C PRO A 156 23.92 8.41 -2.79
N ALA A 157 22.84 8.92 -3.38
CA ALA A 157 21.53 8.99 -2.74
C ALA A 157 21.04 7.64 -2.19
N ALA A 158 20.36 7.67 -1.03
CA ALA A 158 19.87 6.47 -0.37
C ALA A 158 18.59 5.92 -1.05
N VAL A 159 18.59 4.62 -1.34
CA VAL A 159 17.53 3.92 -2.11
C VAL A 159 17.06 2.62 -1.45
N ASN A 160 17.05 2.52 -0.12
CA ASN A 160 16.65 1.28 0.59
C ASN A 160 15.17 1.28 1.02
N THR A 161 14.65 2.39 1.58
CA THR A 161 13.31 2.42 2.19
C THR A 161 12.26 2.96 1.24
N TYR A 162 12.28 2.51 -0.01
CA TYR A 162 11.53 3.10 -1.11
C TYR A 162 10.08 2.65 -1.23
N MET A 163 9.66 1.55 -0.58
CA MET A 163 8.32 1.00 -0.80
C MET A 163 7.17 1.98 -0.51
N PRO A 164 7.23 2.84 0.53
CA PRO A 164 6.22 3.89 0.71
C PRO A 164 6.18 4.88 -0.47
N THR A 165 7.33 5.34 -0.96
CA THR A 165 7.44 6.18 -2.16
C THR A 165 6.83 5.49 -3.38
N ALA A 166 7.08 4.19 -3.57
CA ALA A 166 6.56 3.43 -4.69
C ALA A 166 5.03 3.30 -4.66
N HIS A 167 4.43 3.19 -3.47
CA HIS A 167 2.97 3.23 -3.31
C HIS A 167 2.40 4.60 -3.68
N VAL A 168 3.04 5.70 -3.27
CA VAL A 168 2.60 7.06 -3.66
C VAL A 168 2.70 7.27 -5.17
N VAL A 169 3.75 6.74 -5.82
CA VAL A 169 3.88 6.73 -7.28
C VAL A 169 2.71 5.98 -7.93
N VAL A 170 2.39 4.77 -7.46
CA VAL A 170 1.28 3.98 -7.97
C VAL A 170 -0.07 4.68 -7.78
N GLU A 171 -0.31 5.27 -6.61
CA GLU A 171 -1.54 6.02 -6.33
C GLU A 171 -1.69 7.23 -7.25
N ALA A 172 -0.61 8.01 -7.47
CA ALA A 172 -0.63 9.14 -8.40
C ALA A 172 -0.88 8.68 -9.85
N ILE A 173 -0.27 7.57 -10.28
CA ILE A 173 -0.53 6.98 -11.60
C ILE A 173 -2.00 6.60 -11.74
N PHE A 174 -2.59 5.87 -10.78
CA PHE A 174 -4.00 5.50 -10.84
C PHE A 174 -4.94 6.71 -10.82
N GLN A 175 -4.60 7.75 -10.05
CA GLN A 175 -5.38 8.98 -10.02
C GLN A 175 -5.40 9.68 -11.38
N ALA A 176 -4.25 9.76 -12.05
CA ALA A 176 -4.18 10.31 -13.42
C ALA A 176 -4.92 9.41 -14.43
N LEU A 177 -4.69 8.08 -14.37
CA LEU A 177 -5.30 7.12 -15.29
C LEU A 177 -6.83 7.03 -15.13
N GLY A 178 -7.35 7.30 -13.94
CA GLY A 178 -8.79 7.37 -13.67
C GLY A 178 -9.53 8.40 -14.53
N ARG A 179 -8.85 9.37 -15.14
CA ARG A 179 -9.45 10.28 -16.13
C ARG A 179 -9.79 9.57 -17.45
N PHE A 180 -8.98 8.59 -17.86
CA PHE A 180 -9.17 7.82 -19.09
C PHE A 180 -10.10 6.62 -18.89
N VAL A 181 -10.12 6.03 -17.69
CA VAL A 181 -10.98 4.88 -17.32
C VAL A 181 -11.77 5.16 -16.02
N PRO A 182 -12.79 6.03 -16.07
CA PRO A 182 -13.52 6.48 -14.88
C PRO A 182 -14.10 5.36 -14.02
N GLU A 183 -14.57 4.28 -14.64
CA GLU A 183 -15.16 3.11 -13.99
C GLU A 183 -14.15 2.25 -13.23
N LYS A 184 -12.85 2.53 -13.38
CA LYS A 184 -11.75 1.86 -12.66
C LYS A 184 -11.03 2.79 -11.67
N ARG A 185 -11.62 3.95 -11.36
CA ARG A 185 -11.09 4.87 -10.34
C ARG A 185 -10.99 4.17 -8.99
N ILE A 186 -9.92 4.53 -8.28
CA ILE A 186 -9.67 4.14 -6.89
C ILE A 186 -9.50 5.40 -6.05
N ALA A 187 -9.69 5.28 -4.73
CA ALA A 187 -9.25 6.24 -3.74
C ALA A 187 -7.84 5.88 -3.22
N GLY A 188 -7.24 6.76 -2.41
CA GLY A 188 -5.94 6.52 -1.78
C GLY A 188 -5.99 5.39 -0.74
N GLY A 189 -4.90 4.64 -0.59
CA GLY A 189 -4.79 3.58 0.40
C GLY A 189 -3.82 3.91 1.54
N SER A 190 -3.64 2.95 2.43
CA SER A 190 -2.77 3.10 3.61
C SER A 190 -1.27 3.21 3.33
N GLY A 191 -0.84 3.07 2.07
CA GLY A 191 0.57 2.88 1.72
C GLY A 191 1.18 1.57 2.26
N SER A 192 2.49 1.42 2.03
CA SER A 192 3.30 0.31 2.54
C SER A 192 3.86 0.62 3.93
N ALA A 193 4.03 -0.42 4.75
CA ALA A 193 4.75 -0.34 6.00
C ALA A 193 5.65 -1.55 6.20
N ALA A 194 6.81 -1.32 6.79
CA ALA A 194 7.65 -2.38 7.31
C ALA A 194 8.29 -1.95 8.64
N MET A 195 8.34 -2.88 9.57
CA MET A 195 8.94 -2.71 10.88
C MET A 195 10.12 -3.67 11.03
N VAL A 196 11.12 -3.24 11.80
CA VAL A 196 12.25 -4.07 12.19
C VAL A 196 12.49 -3.93 13.68
N LEU A 197 12.32 -5.01 14.44
CA LEU A 197 12.82 -5.11 15.82
C LEU A 197 14.04 -6.04 15.82
N GLY A 198 15.19 -5.53 16.20
CA GLY A 198 16.44 -6.28 16.28
C GLY A 198 16.97 -6.33 17.70
N GLY A 199 17.55 -7.47 18.08
CA GLY A 199 18.16 -7.64 19.38
C GLY A 199 19.03 -8.89 19.43
N GLN A 200 19.59 -9.18 20.60
CA GLN A 200 20.16 -10.50 20.89
C GLN A 200 19.06 -11.40 21.44
N GLY A 201 19.02 -12.65 20.99
CA GLY A 201 18.14 -13.68 21.53
C GLY A 201 18.62 -14.20 22.89
N ALA A 202 17.80 -15.03 23.53
CA ALA A 202 18.06 -15.57 24.86
C ALA A 202 19.47 -16.19 24.97
N GLY A 203 20.25 -15.74 25.96
CA GLY A 203 21.62 -16.20 26.21
C GLY A 203 22.71 -15.54 25.36
N GLY A 204 22.39 -14.51 24.56
CA GLY A 204 23.37 -13.68 23.84
C GLY A 204 24.08 -14.35 22.66
N LYS A 205 23.72 -15.60 22.31
CA LYS A 205 24.46 -16.41 21.32
C LYS A 205 24.00 -16.20 19.87
N ARG A 206 22.78 -15.71 19.63
CA ARG A 206 22.25 -15.43 18.29
C ARG A 206 21.48 -14.11 18.30
N GLY A 207 21.73 -13.26 17.32
CA GLY A 207 20.86 -12.11 17.05
C GLY A 207 19.56 -12.56 16.39
N TYR A 208 18.53 -11.74 16.49
CA TYR A 208 17.31 -11.89 15.68
C TYR A 208 16.99 -10.58 14.95
N VAL A 209 16.17 -10.71 13.91
CA VAL A 209 15.58 -9.59 13.19
C VAL A 209 14.11 -9.95 12.99
N HIS A 210 13.25 -9.41 13.85
CA HIS A 210 11.81 -9.47 13.68
C HIS A 210 11.43 -8.46 12.61
N TYR A 211 11.20 -8.96 11.40
CA TYR A 211 10.88 -8.18 10.23
C TYR A 211 9.45 -8.46 9.81
N GLU A 212 8.61 -7.44 9.84
CA GLU A 212 7.23 -7.55 9.38
C GLU A 212 6.94 -6.53 8.29
N ILE A 213 6.18 -6.96 7.29
CA ILE A 213 5.58 -6.11 6.27
C ILE A 213 4.08 -6.14 6.50
N PHE A 214 3.49 -4.97 6.52
CA PHE A 214 2.05 -4.84 6.60
C PHE A 214 1.59 -3.60 5.84
N THR A 215 0.29 -3.55 5.62
CA THR A 215 -0.41 -2.47 4.95
C THR A 215 -1.53 -2.03 5.88
N GLY A 216 -2.73 -1.79 5.40
CA GLY A 216 -3.85 -1.23 6.15
C GLY A 216 -5.10 -1.34 5.28
N GLY A 217 -5.92 -0.29 5.27
CA GLY A 217 -7.06 -0.21 4.38
C GLY A 217 -6.67 0.12 2.94
N THR A 218 -7.23 -0.58 1.96
CA THR A 218 -7.17 -0.12 0.56
C THR A 218 -8.14 1.04 0.35
N GLY A 219 -7.87 1.92 -0.60
CA GLY A 219 -8.88 2.87 -1.06
C GLY A 219 -10.12 2.16 -1.60
N ALA A 220 -11.27 2.81 -1.49
CA ALA A 220 -12.50 2.40 -2.16
C ALA A 220 -12.30 2.42 -3.68
N ARG A 221 -13.07 1.60 -4.39
CA ARG A 221 -13.08 1.53 -5.85
C ARG A 221 -14.42 2.04 -6.36
N TRP A 222 -14.48 2.45 -7.61
CA TRP A 222 -15.75 2.72 -8.25
C TRP A 222 -16.67 1.48 -8.16
N GLY A 223 -17.82 1.62 -7.48
CA GLY A 223 -18.77 0.52 -7.32
C GLY A 223 -18.47 -0.46 -6.18
N ARG A 224 -17.39 -0.31 -5.39
CA ARG A 224 -17.01 -1.26 -4.32
C ARG A 224 -16.24 -0.62 -3.17
N ASP A 225 -16.55 -1.06 -1.95
CA ASP A 225 -15.78 -0.71 -0.75
C ASP A 225 -14.32 -1.17 -0.85
N GLY A 226 -13.43 -0.45 -0.18
CA GLY A 226 -12.05 -0.84 0.02
C GLY A 226 -11.95 -2.07 0.93
N VAL A 227 -10.88 -2.84 0.76
CA VAL A 227 -10.65 -4.05 1.55
C VAL A 227 -9.86 -3.67 2.80
N SER A 228 -10.32 -4.13 3.96
CA SER A 228 -9.69 -3.85 5.25
C SER A 228 -8.47 -4.73 5.49
N ALA A 229 -7.42 -4.18 6.10
CA ALA A 229 -6.23 -4.89 6.59
C ALA A 229 -5.61 -5.92 5.61
N THR A 230 -5.47 -5.56 4.33
CA THR A 230 -4.91 -6.44 3.30
C THR A 230 -3.75 -5.79 2.56
N ALA A 231 -2.76 -6.61 2.17
CA ALA A 231 -1.74 -6.18 1.22
C ALA A 231 -2.36 -5.82 -0.14
N PHE A 232 -1.84 -4.77 -0.76
CA PHE A 232 -2.28 -4.26 -2.06
C PHE A 232 -1.14 -3.53 -2.76
N HIS A 233 -1.37 -3.20 -4.04
CA HIS A 233 -0.38 -2.62 -4.93
C HIS A 233 0.86 -3.51 -5.11
N LEU A 234 2.00 -3.07 -4.57
CA LEU A 234 3.31 -3.63 -4.83
C LEU A 234 3.72 -4.70 -3.79
N SER A 235 2.77 -5.15 -2.97
CA SER A 235 2.97 -6.20 -1.97
C SER A 235 1.81 -7.21 -2.02
N ASN A 236 2.16 -8.49 -1.88
CA ASN A 236 1.22 -9.59 -1.70
C ASN A 236 1.59 -10.42 -0.45
N CYS A 237 2.09 -9.74 0.59
CA CYS A 237 2.52 -10.38 1.83
C CYS A 237 1.31 -10.77 2.68
N LYS A 238 1.35 -11.98 3.23
CA LYS A 238 0.38 -12.41 4.25
C LYS A 238 0.74 -11.80 5.60
N THR A 239 -0.27 -11.54 6.41
CA THR A 239 -0.10 -11.16 7.81
C THR A 239 0.59 -12.29 8.57
N ALA A 240 1.65 -11.99 9.31
CA ALA A 240 2.34 -13.00 10.12
C ALA A 240 1.44 -13.48 11.26
N PRO A 241 1.29 -14.80 11.46
CA PRO A 241 0.52 -15.35 12.58
C PRO A 241 1.11 -14.92 13.92
N VAL A 242 0.24 -14.61 14.89
CA VAL A 242 0.66 -14.19 16.24
C VAL A 242 1.52 -15.26 16.91
N GLU A 243 1.13 -16.53 16.79
CA GLU A 243 1.86 -17.66 17.38
C GLU A 243 3.31 -17.75 16.87
N ILE A 244 3.53 -17.49 15.59
CA ILE A 244 4.87 -17.47 14.98
C ILE A 244 5.68 -16.29 15.49
N ILE A 245 5.06 -15.11 15.64
CA ILE A 245 5.73 -13.93 16.20
C ILE A 245 6.20 -14.22 17.63
N GLU A 246 5.31 -14.77 18.47
CA GLU A 246 5.61 -15.01 19.88
C GLU A 246 6.55 -16.20 20.11
N SER A 247 6.60 -17.17 19.18
CA SER A 247 7.55 -18.29 19.27
C SER A 247 8.96 -17.92 18.82
N GLU A 248 9.08 -17.07 17.80
CA GLU A 248 10.37 -16.72 17.19
C GLU A 248 11.04 -15.50 17.83
N PHE A 249 10.25 -14.58 18.41
CA PHE A 249 10.74 -13.29 18.89
C PHE A 249 10.38 -13.02 20.35
N PRO A 250 11.23 -12.28 21.10
CA PRO A 250 10.98 -11.91 22.49
C PRO A 250 9.98 -10.73 22.57
N THR A 251 8.82 -10.92 21.96
CA THR A 251 7.71 -9.96 21.89
C THR A 251 6.40 -10.69 22.08
N ARG A 252 5.46 -10.08 22.80
CA ARG A 252 4.09 -10.57 22.94
C ARG A 252 3.13 -9.63 22.22
N VAL A 253 2.19 -10.16 21.46
CA VAL A 253 1.16 -9.35 20.78
C VAL A 253 -0.02 -9.21 21.74
N GLU A 254 -0.22 -8.01 22.30
CA GLU A 254 -1.30 -7.75 23.27
C GLU A 254 -2.62 -7.37 22.61
N ARG A 255 -2.57 -6.83 21.38
CA ARG A 255 -3.76 -6.41 20.63
C ARG A 255 -3.52 -6.57 19.14
N PHE A 256 -4.50 -7.11 18.43
CA PHE A 256 -4.54 -7.12 16.98
C PHE A 256 -5.99 -7.12 16.48
N GLU A 257 -6.47 -5.96 16.02
CA GLU A 257 -7.87 -5.78 15.60
C GLU A 257 -8.01 -4.66 14.55
N LEU A 258 -9.12 -4.68 13.81
CA LEU A 258 -9.50 -3.57 12.93
C LEU A 258 -9.76 -2.31 13.75
N LEU A 259 -9.48 -1.14 13.16
CA LEU A 259 -9.78 0.16 13.76
C LEU A 259 -11.12 0.66 13.23
N PRO A 260 -12.21 0.67 14.03
CA PRO A 260 -13.48 1.25 13.62
C PRO A 260 -13.32 2.71 13.18
N ASP A 261 -14.18 3.15 12.27
CA ASP A 261 -14.20 4.52 11.71
C ASP A 261 -12.94 4.97 10.95
N SER A 262 -11.94 4.11 10.80
CA SER A 262 -10.68 4.44 10.12
C SER A 262 -10.80 4.52 8.60
N GLY A 263 -11.79 3.83 8.01
CA GLY A 263 -12.09 3.91 6.59
C GLY A 263 -12.75 5.26 6.23
N GLY A 264 -12.27 5.87 5.15
CA GLY A 264 -12.84 7.09 4.60
C GLY A 264 -14.30 6.88 4.19
N ALA A 265 -15.17 7.81 4.57
CA ALA A 265 -16.58 7.73 4.24
C ALA A 265 -16.81 8.01 2.76
N GLY A 266 -17.75 7.33 2.14
CA GLY A 266 -18.15 7.54 0.75
C GLY A 266 -19.37 6.68 0.43
N CYS A 267 -19.96 6.85 -0.74
CA CYS A 267 -20.94 5.88 -1.25
C CYS A 267 -20.35 4.46 -1.15
N TRP A 268 -19.06 4.36 -1.48
CA TRP A 268 -18.19 3.23 -1.17
C TRP A 268 -17.17 3.61 -0.11
N ARG A 269 -17.15 2.87 1.00
CA ARG A 269 -16.27 3.12 2.16
C ARG A 269 -14.84 2.64 1.87
N GLY A 270 -13.84 3.40 2.28
CA GLY A 270 -12.45 2.93 2.27
C GLY A 270 -12.24 1.74 3.21
N GLY A 271 -11.26 0.88 2.92
CA GLY A 271 -10.91 -0.24 3.80
C GLY A 271 -10.48 0.25 5.17
N LEU A 272 -10.73 -0.55 6.21
CA LEU A 272 -10.31 -0.19 7.57
C LEU A 272 -8.82 -0.45 7.74
N GLY A 273 -8.20 0.42 8.51
CA GLY A 273 -6.91 0.18 9.13
C GLY A 273 -7.04 -0.84 10.27
N PHE A 274 -5.91 -1.12 10.91
CA PHE A 274 -5.85 -2.02 12.06
C PHE A 274 -4.83 -1.51 13.06
N VAL A 275 -4.90 -1.99 14.28
CA VAL A 275 -3.91 -1.74 15.33
C VAL A 275 -3.19 -3.03 15.69
N ARG A 276 -1.87 -2.93 15.91
CA ARG A 276 -1.08 -3.98 16.56
C ARG A 276 -0.30 -3.42 17.73
N GLU A 277 -0.32 -4.14 18.84
CA GLU A 277 0.43 -3.80 20.04
C GLU A 277 1.43 -4.91 20.39
N TYR A 278 2.70 -4.53 20.55
CA TYR A 278 3.80 -5.42 20.85
C TYR A 278 4.39 -5.06 22.20
N ARG A 279 4.27 -5.95 23.18
CA ARG A 279 4.98 -5.87 24.45
C ARG A 279 6.37 -6.44 24.28
N LEU A 280 7.39 -5.63 24.58
CA LEU A 280 8.78 -6.06 24.50
C LEU A 280 9.11 -6.91 25.74
N LEU A 281 9.63 -8.12 25.55
CA LEU A 281 9.93 -9.06 26.63
C LEU A 281 11.41 -9.05 27.07
N GLN A 282 12.22 -8.23 26.41
CA GLN A 282 13.65 -8.10 26.68
C GLN A 282 14.16 -6.68 26.52
N ASP A 283 15.35 -6.42 27.05
CA ASP A 283 16.05 -5.16 26.93
C ASP A 283 16.88 -5.07 25.63
N GLU A 284 17.40 -3.87 25.37
CA GLU A 284 18.29 -3.56 24.23
C GLU A 284 17.69 -3.88 22.85
N VAL A 285 16.38 -3.69 22.68
CA VAL A 285 15.71 -3.87 21.39
C VAL A 285 15.89 -2.60 20.54
N ARG A 286 16.36 -2.76 19.30
CA ARG A 286 16.47 -1.68 18.31
C ARG A 286 15.32 -1.73 17.34
N PHE A 287 14.61 -0.62 17.21
CA PHE A 287 13.42 -0.47 16.41
C PHE A 287 13.66 0.47 15.23
N SER A 288 13.32 0.02 14.04
CA SER A 288 13.26 0.86 12.84
C SER A 288 11.89 0.72 12.20
N LEU A 289 11.32 1.84 11.78
CA LEU A 289 10.02 1.88 11.11
C LEU A 289 10.17 2.55 9.75
N ARG A 290 9.50 1.97 8.75
CA ARG A 290 9.43 2.49 7.39
C ARG A 290 7.99 2.45 6.95
N THR A 291 7.28 3.53 7.18
CA THR A 291 5.90 3.70 6.73
C THR A 291 5.69 5.13 6.24
N ASP A 292 4.42 5.49 6.06
CA ASP A 292 3.92 6.76 5.55
C ASP A 292 2.46 6.94 6.00
N LYS A 293 1.84 8.07 5.63
CA LYS A 293 0.45 8.43 5.95
C LYS A 293 0.19 8.65 7.45
N HIS A 294 1.18 9.14 8.18
CA HIS A 294 1.03 9.64 9.56
C HIS A 294 0.73 11.15 9.57
N ARG A 295 1.11 11.88 8.51
CA ARG A 295 0.82 13.32 8.35
C ARG A 295 -0.13 13.62 7.20
N ILE A 296 -0.03 12.89 6.09
CA ILE A 296 -0.91 13.04 4.94
C ILE A 296 -1.88 11.86 4.87
N GLU A 297 -3.16 12.16 4.91
CA GLU A 297 -4.21 11.15 4.88
C GLU A 297 -4.33 10.44 3.50
N PRO A 298 -4.79 9.18 3.49
CA PRO A 298 -5.30 8.52 2.29
C PRO A 298 -6.47 9.32 1.70
N TRP A 299 -6.29 9.87 0.51
CA TRP A 299 -7.26 10.77 -0.14
C TRP A 299 -8.54 10.03 -0.56
N GLY A 300 -9.69 10.73 -0.51
CA GLY A 300 -10.96 10.25 -1.05
C GLY A 300 -11.17 10.62 -2.52
N GLY A 301 -11.98 9.84 -3.25
CA GLY A 301 -12.29 10.05 -4.66
C GLY A 301 -13.74 10.48 -4.90
N GLU A 302 -13.97 11.37 -5.88
CA GLU A 302 -15.32 11.75 -6.34
C GLU A 302 -16.30 12.16 -5.21
N GLY A 303 -15.86 12.98 -4.26
CA GLY A 303 -16.68 13.40 -3.10
C GLY A 303 -16.55 12.52 -1.86
N GLY A 304 -15.90 11.36 -1.99
CA GLY A 304 -15.49 10.53 -0.86
C GLY A 304 -14.52 11.27 0.06
N LYS A 305 -14.56 10.92 1.34
CA LYS A 305 -13.73 11.48 2.42
C LYS A 305 -12.46 10.68 2.61
N GLU A 306 -11.50 11.33 3.23
CA GLU A 306 -10.18 10.78 3.51
C GLU A 306 -10.24 9.68 4.57
N GLY A 307 -9.30 8.73 4.49
CA GLY A 307 -9.09 7.71 5.51
C GLY A 307 -8.37 8.27 6.73
N ALA A 308 -8.49 7.58 7.87
CA ALA A 308 -7.72 7.92 9.06
C ALA A 308 -6.23 7.70 8.83
N ARG A 309 -5.40 8.57 9.45
CA ARG A 309 -3.93 8.48 9.43
C ARG A 309 -3.43 7.35 10.33
N GLY A 310 -2.24 6.86 10.02
CA GLY A 310 -1.51 5.91 10.86
C GLY A 310 -0.77 6.58 12.00
N SER A 311 -0.29 5.78 12.96
CA SER A 311 0.54 6.26 14.06
C SER A 311 1.48 5.18 14.58
N CYS A 312 2.58 5.62 15.19
CA CYS A 312 3.51 4.77 15.94
C CYS A 312 3.70 5.36 17.32
N ILE A 313 3.29 4.62 18.36
CA ILE A 313 3.22 5.11 19.73
C ILE A 313 3.94 4.13 20.65
N VAL A 314 4.84 4.63 21.49
CA VAL A 314 5.45 3.87 22.59
C VAL A 314 4.74 4.23 23.88
N ASN A 315 4.33 3.23 24.65
CA ASN A 315 3.60 3.33 25.91
C ASN A 315 2.32 4.18 25.81
N PRO A 316 1.36 3.84 24.92
CA PRO A 316 0.13 4.59 24.74
C PRO A 316 -0.66 4.71 26.07
N GLY A 317 -1.11 5.92 26.39
CA GLY A 317 -1.86 6.24 27.61
C GLY A 317 -1.02 6.34 28.89
N ALA A 318 0.29 6.07 28.83
CA ALA A 318 1.18 6.24 29.97
C ALA A 318 1.69 7.68 30.10
N ARG A 319 2.23 8.03 31.28
CA ARG A 319 2.90 9.33 31.51
C ARG A 319 4.08 9.55 30.54
N GLU A 320 4.71 8.48 30.10
CA GLU A 320 5.86 8.48 29.21
C GLU A 320 5.51 8.13 27.74
N GLU A 321 4.25 8.32 27.33
CA GLU A 321 3.82 8.14 25.94
C GLU A 321 4.72 8.93 24.98
N LYS A 322 5.18 8.29 23.91
CA LYS A 322 5.95 8.92 22.84
C LYS A 322 5.39 8.56 21.48
N ARG A 323 5.13 9.58 20.65
CA ARG A 323 4.77 9.40 19.24
C ARG A 323 6.03 9.49 18.38
N LEU A 324 6.27 8.46 17.58
CA LEU A 324 7.43 8.38 16.70
C LEU A 324 7.05 8.76 15.26
N PRO A 325 8.00 9.30 14.46
CA PRO A 325 7.77 9.61 13.04
C PRO A 325 7.38 8.37 12.22
N SER A 326 6.86 8.57 10.99
CA SER A 326 6.54 7.45 10.08
C SER A 326 7.78 6.76 9.52
N ARG A 327 8.95 7.40 9.64
CA ARG A 327 10.22 6.83 9.21
C ARG A 327 11.38 7.23 10.11
N PHE A 328 12.06 6.23 10.66
CA PHE A 328 13.26 6.40 11.46
C PHE A 328 13.99 5.06 11.59
N GLY A 329 15.23 5.11 12.10
CA GLY A 329 16.01 3.92 12.41
C GLY A 329 16.63 3.99 13.79
N ASP A 330 16.96 2.81 14.33
CA ASP A 330 17.74 2.61 15.55
C ASP A 330 17.16 3.23 16.84
N TYR A 331 15.83 3.31 16.96
CA TYR A 331 15.18 3.71 18.20
C TYR A 331 15.34 2.61 19.27
N ALA A 332 15.81 2.96 20.46
CA ALA A 332 15.98 1.99 21.54
C ALA A 332 14.68 1.77 22.32
N LEU A 333 14.29 0.50 22.45
CA LEU A 333 13.18 0.04 23.29
C LEU A 333 13.70 -0.86 24.41
N LYS A 334 12.99 -0.85 25.55
CA LYS A 334 13.31 -1.60 26.76
C LYS A 334 12.28 -2.66 27.06
N LYS A 335 12.64 -3.60 27.93
CA LYS A 335 11.72 -4.61 28.43
C LYS A 335 10.52 -3.94 29.10
N GLY A 336 9.34 -4.45 28.78
CA GLY A 336 8.08 -3.98 29.35
C GLY A 336 7.47 -2.78 28.63
N GLU A 337 8.17 -2.12 27.68
CA GLU A 337 7.53 -1.09 26.86
C GLU A 337 6.48 -1.70 25.90
N LEU A 338 5.44 -0.93 25.60
CA LEU A 338 4.38 -1.30 24.64
C LEU A 338 4.51 -0.47 23.37
N LEU A 339 4.80 -1.12 22.26
CA LEU A 339 4.80 -0.50 20.93
C LEU A 339 3.43 -0.69 20.27
N ARG A 340 2.68 0.39 20.05
CA ARG A 340 1.44 0.41 19.27
C ARG A 340 1.69 0.94 17.87
N LEU A 341 1.32 0.16 16.87
CA LEU A 341 1.26 0.58 15.47
C LEU A 341 -0.19 0.63 15.02
N GLU A 342 -0.65 1.82 14.67
CA GLU A 342 -1.96 2.04 14.05
C GLU A 342 -1.74 2.23 12.55
N ARG A 343 -2.40 1.40 11.75
CA ARG A 343 -2.33 1.48 10.29
C ARG A 343 -3.46 2.36 9.75
N PRO A 344 -3.19 3.21 8.75
CA PRO A 344 -4.20 4.03 8.12
C PRO A 344 -5.31 3.18 7.51
N GLY A 345 -6.51 3.75 7.41
CA GLY A 345 -7.54 3.25 6.53
C GLY A 345 -7.25 3.56 5.06
N GLY A 346 -8.23 3.32 4.19
CA GLY A 346 -8.25 3.87 2.84
C GLY A 346 -9.24 5.02 2.72
N GLY A 347 -9.12 5.85 1.69
CA GLY A 347 -10.12 6.86 1.36
C GLY A 347 -11.41 6.26 0.80
N GLY A 348 -12.52 6.98 0.97
CA GLY A 348 -13.82 6.64 0.40
C GLY A 348 -13.98 7.07 -1.06
N MET A 349 -15.02 6.61 -1.73
CA MET A 349 -15.36 6.94 -3.10
C MET A 349 -16.84 7.34 -3.21
N GLY A 350 -17.14 8.44 -3.89
CA GLY A 350 -18.51 8.96 -4.05
C GLY A 350 -19.02 9.67 -2.79
N ASP A 351 -20.13 10.40 -2.91
CA ASP A 351 -20.75 11.10 -1.78
C ASP A 351 -21.22 10.11 -0.69
N PRO A 352 -20.76 10.24 0.57
CA PRO A 352 -21.25 9.45 1.69
C PRO A 352 -22.77 9.41 1.85
N LEU A 353 -23.49 10.49 1.51
CA LEU A 353 -24.95 10.56 1.64
C LEU A 353 -25.67 9.68 0.61
N GLU A 354 -24.99 9.28 -0.47
CA GLU A 354 -25.51 8.35 -1.47
C GLU A 354 -25.35 6.88 -1.07
N ARG A 355 -24.57 6.57 -0.01
CA ARG A 355 -24.44 5.18 0.48
C ARG A 355 -25.81 4.64 0.90
N PRO A 356 -26.23 3.45 0.46
CA PRO A 356 -27.47 2.83 0.95
C PRO A 356 -27.47 2.71 2.47
N ALA A 357 -28.55 3.13 3.12
CA ALA A 357 -28.63 3.15 4.59
C ALA A 357 -28.53 1.74 5.21
N GLU A 358 -28.97 0.73 4.47
CA GLU A 358 -28.84 -0.69 4.81
C GLU A 358 -27.37 -1.14 4.87
N LEU A 359 -26.51 -0.65 3.99
CA LEU A 359 -25.07 -0.95 4.04
C LEU A 359 -24.40 -0.26 5.22
N VAL A 360 -24.82 0.95 5.57
CA VAL A 360 -24.34 1.68 6.76
C VAL A 360 -24.75 0.94 8.05
N LEU A 361 -25.98 0.41 8.10
CA LEU A 361 -26.42 -0.44 9.20
C LEU A 361 -25.55 -1.70 9.31
N GLU A 362 -25.24 -2.34 8.19
CA GLU A 362 -24.39 -3.54 8.19
C GLU A 362 -22.96 -3.25 8.63
N ASP A 363 -22.36 -2.14 8.16
CA ASP A 363 -21.06 -1.68 8.65
C ASP A 363 -21.08 -1.47 10.18
N ALA A 364 -22.15 -0.91 10.73
CA ALA A 364 -22.30 -0.70 12.18
C ALA A 364 -22.45 -2.02 12.94
N ARG A 365 -23.18 -3.00 12.39
CA ARG A 365 -23.32 -4.35 12.98
C ARG A 365 -22.00 -5.10 13.00
N GLN A 366 -21.19 -4.95 11.97
CA GLN A 366 -19.85 -5.53 11.89
C GLN A 366 -18.81 -4.78 12.74
N GLY A 367 -19.20 -3.66 13.36
CA GLY A 367 -18.29 -2.82 14.15
C GLY A 367 -17.28 -2.05 13.30
N TYR A 368 -17.51 -1.92 11.99
CA TYR A 368 -16.63 -1.17 11.10
C TYR A 368 -16.81 0.33 11.26
N ILE A 369 -18.01 0.76 11.58
CA ILE A 369 -18.31 2.16 11.90
C ILE A 369 -19.06 2.25 13.22
N SER A 370 -18.87 3.35 13.93
CA SER A 370 -19.67 3.70 15.10
C SER A 370 -21.04 4.26 14.69
N LEU A 371 -21.99 4.24 15.64
CA LEU A 371 -23.30 4.89 15.46
C LEU A 371 -23.17 6.40 15.23
N GLU A 372 -22.18 7.03 15.87
CA GLU A 372 -21.88 8.44 15.66
C GLU A 372 -21.40 8.69 14.23
N ARG A 373 -20.50 7.85 13.71
CA ARG A 373 -20.04 7.95 12.32
C ARG A 373 -21.17 7.71 11.32
N ALA A 374 -22.06 6.74 11.57
CA ALA A 374 -23.25 6.51 10.74
C ALA A 374 -24.09 7.80 10.59
N LYS A 375 -24.31 8.51 11.70
CA LYS A 375 -25.06 9.77 11.72
C LYS A 375 -24.31 10.93 11.06
N LEU A 376 -23.06 11.16 11.46
CA LEU A 376 -22.30 12.35 11.07
C LEU A 376 -21.79 12.28 9.64
N ALA A 377 -21.31 11.12 9.20
CA ALA A 377 -20.70 10.98 7.89
C ALA A 377 -21.70 10.57 6.80
N TYR A 378 -22.68 9.71 7.11
CA TYR A 378 -23.59 9.12 6.12
C TYR A 378 -25.03 9.64 6.20
N GLY A 379 -25.33 10.49 7.20
CA GLY A 379 -26.68 10.97 7.46
C GLY A 379 -27.66 9.86 7.84
N VAL A 380 -27.18 8.74 8.40
CA VAL A 380 -28.02 7.59 8.75
C VAL A 380 -28.27 7.56 10.25
N ALA A 381 -29.54 7.59 10.64
CA ALA A 381 -29.95 7.45 12.03
C ALA A 381 -30.07 5.96 12.39
N LEU A 382 -29.27 5.53 13.37
CA LEU A 382 -29.33 4.19 13.93
C LEU A 382 -29.71 4.27 15.41
N GLU A 383 -30.59 3.37 15.85
CA GLU A 383 -31.00 3.21 17.24
C GLU A 383 -30.52 1.85 17.75
N ILE A 384 -30.25 1.73 19.05
CA ILE A 384 -30.03 0.41 19.66
C ILE A 384 -31.36 -0.15 20.15
N LYS A 385 -31.76 -1.32 19.62
CA LYS A 385 -32.91 -2.10 20.10
C LYS A 385 -32.43 -3.52 20.40
N ASN A 386 -32.74 -4.01 21.60
CA ASN A 386 -32.32 -5.34 22.07
C ASN A 386 -30.79 -5.57 21.94
N GLY A 387 -29.98 -4.53 22.11
CA GLY A 387 -28.52 -4.61 22.02
C GLY A 387 -27.95 -4.53 20.59
N GLU A 388 -28.78 -4.45 19.56
CA GLU A 388 -28.34 -4.36 18.17
C GLU A 388 -28.70 -3.01 17.54
N PRO A 389 -27.87 -2.50 16.61
CA PRO A 389 -28.26 -1.35 15.82
C PRO A 389 -29.41 -1.72 14.87
N VAL A 390 -30.37 -0.80 14.77
CA VAL A 390 -31.51 -0.85 13.85
C VAL A 390 -31.66 0.48 13.14
N LEU A 391 -32.12 0.45 11.89
CA LEU A 391 -32.27 1.64 11.06
C LEU A 391 -33.52 2.45 11.44
N ASP A 392 -33.36 3.72 11.82
CA ASP A 392 -34.43 4.71 11.84
C ASP A 392 -34.54 5.36 10.45
N ARG A 393 -35.49 4.86 9.65
CA ARG A 393 -35.73 5.38 8.30
C ARG A 393 -36.19 6.84 8.31
N ALA A 394 -37.03 7.23 9.27
CA ALA A 394 -37.56 8.59 9.34
C ALA A 394 -36.48 9.59 9.81
N GLY A 395 -35.66 9.21 10.78
CA GLY A 395 -34.47 9.98 11.17
C GLY A 395 -33.47 10.14 10.04
N THR A 396 -33.19 9.05 9.32
CA THR A 396 -32.26 9.06 8.16
C THR A 396 -32.72 10.03 7.07
N LEU A 397 -34.01 9.99 6.69
CA LEU A 397 -34.56 10.93 5.71
C LEU A 397 -34.40 12.39 6.16
N ARG A 398 -34.69 12.69 7.43
CA ARG A 398 -34.55 14.04 8.00
C ARG A 398 -33.09 14.51 8.04
N LEU A 399 -32.15 13.61 8.30
CA LEU A 399 -30.72 13.94 8.32
C LEU A 399 -30.20 14.25 6.92
N ARG A 400 -30.57 13.43 5.92
CA ARG A 400 -30.14 13.62 4.52
C ARG A 400 -30.80 14.81 3.81
N GLN A 401 -31.93 15.30 4.28
CA GLN A 401 -32.56 16.52 3.74
C GLN A 401 -31.93 17.82 4.28
N LYS A 402 -31.20 17.75 5.40
CA LYS A 402 -30.59 18.92 6.06
C LYS A 402 -29.15 19.19 5.62
N ASN A 403 -28.46 18.17 5.13
CA ASN A 403 -27.12 18.22 4.58
C ASN A 403 -27.19 18.25 3.06
#